data_AF-A0A948IGI9-F1
#
_entry.id   AF-A0A948IGI9-F1
#
_cell.length_a   1.000
_cell.length_b   1.000
_cell.length_c   1.000
_cell.angle_alpha   90.00
_cell.angle_beta   90.00
_cell.angle_gamma   90.00
#
_symmetry.space_group_name_H-M   'P 1'
#
loop_
_entity.id
_entity.type
_entity.pdbx_description
1 polymer ?
#
loop_
_entity_poly.entity_id
_entity_poly.type
_entity_poly.pdbx_seq_one_letter_code
_entity_poly.pdbx_strand_id
1 'polypeptide(L)'
;MNPKKTHHSRRTLLPGVKRSSRFAFAYGLLLGLVVLGTCAAYALWGPKGNIIQGLFSTQEIEVLNDQLAELQAKTIEMQDEISRTNELVKLDKEERSKLNLLISNLESENAKLKEDLAFFEGFIPGSLQGAISLKRLQVNKDTIPGQYRYKALVIQGSQRPEITLNVQVLIKVLNKDGSSVIVLPNAESSEDPQFKIKLTRFSRVSGMFSLPEDSKLQSVEMRILDAGAIRAQSTIKL
;
A
#
# COMPACT_ATOMS: atom_id res chain seq x y z
N MET A 1 -83.48 -90.82 -15.73
CA MET A 1 -83.27 -92.16 -15.15
C MET A 1 -82.22 -92.02 -14.05
N ASN A 2 -82.63 -92.09 -12.78
CA ASN A 2 -81.78 -92.19 -11.58
C ASN A 2 -81.47 -93.70 -11.37
N PRO A 3 -80.45 -94.14 -10.59
CA PRO A 3 -80.53 -93.97 -9.12
C PRO A 3 -79.18 -93.93 -8.32
N LYS A 4 -79.18 -93.17 -7.20
CA LYS A 4 -78.86 -93.58 -5.79
C LYS A 4 -77.56 -94.40 -5.52
N LYS A 5 -76.77 -94.21 -4.45
CA LYS A 5 -77.08 -93.86 -3.04
C LYS A 5 -75.76 -93.85 -2.20
N THR A 6 -75.63 -92.88 -1.29
CA THR A 6 -75.33 -92.97 0.17
C THR A 6 -74.20 -93.90 0.69
N HIS A 7 -73.32 -93.57 1.64
CA HIS A 7 -73.44 -93.11 3.05
C HIS A 7 -71.95 -92.99 3.53
N HIS A 8 -71.48 -92.27 4.55
CA HIS A 8 -71.90 -92.28 5.95
C HIS A 8 -71.15 -91.19 6.74
N SER A 9 -71.81 -90.72 7.79
CA SER A 9 -71.41 -89.70 8.76
C SER A 9 -70.35 -90.21 9.74
N ARG A 10 -69.48 -89.32 10.25
CA ARG A 10 -69.06 -89.32 11.66
C ARG A 10 -68.53 -87.94 12.08
N ARG A 11 -69.33 -87.30 12.93
CA ARG A 11 -68.96 -86.15 13.78
C ARG A 11 -68.09 -86.64 14.93
N THR A 12 -67.05 -85.89 15.27
CA THR A 12 -66.42 -85.92 16.60
C THR A 12 -66.27 -84.49 17.11
N LEU A 13 -66.61 -84.35 18.39
CA LEU A 13 -66.92 -83.13 19.13
C LEU A 13 -65.66 -82.41 19.61
N LEU A 14 -65.68 -81.07 19.63
CA LEU A 14 -64.95 -80.27 20.62
C LEU A 14 -65.88 -79.15 21.15
N PRO A 15 -65.84 -78.86 22.46
CA PRO A 15 -66.96 -78.30 23.20
C PRO A 15 -67.08 -76.79 23.07
N GLY A 16 -68.32 -76.32 23.19
CA GLY A 16 -68.68 -74.93 23.12
C GLY A 16 -68.14 -74.09 24.28
N VAL A 17 -67.70 -72.88 23.94
CA VAL A 17 -67.67 -71.74 24.86
C VAL A 17 -68.65 -70.72 24.31
N LYS A 18 -69.88 -70.71 24.83
CA LYS A 18 -70.83 -69.59 24.65
C LYS A 18 -70.25 -68.39 25.40
N ARG A 19 -69.44 -67.58 24.73
CA ARG A 19 -68.88 -66.34 25.28
C ARG A 19 -69.87 -65.21 25.02
N SER A 20 -70.44 -64.66 26.09
CA SER A 20 -71.39 -63.54 26.05
C SER A 20 -70.73 -62.32 25.38
N SER A 21 -71.23 -61.99 24.19
CA SER A 21 -70.66 -61.00 23.24
C SER A 21 -70.47 -59.59 23.84
N ARG A 22 -71.26 -59.20 24.84
CA ARG A 22 -71.14 -57.88 25.49
C ARG A 22 -69.92 -57.78 26.40
N PHE A 23 -69.52 -58.87 27.05
CA PHE A 23 -68.32 -58.88 27.88
C PHE A 23 -67.06 -58.89 27.03
N ALA A 24 -67.05 -59.61 25.91
CA ALA A 24 -65.89 -59.60 25.00
C ALA A 24 -65.60 -58.19 24.45
N PHE A 25 -66.64 -57.43 24.11
CA PHE A 25 -66.49 -56.04 23.66
C PHE A 25 -66.06 -55.10 24.81
N ALA A 26 -66.68 -55.23 25.99
CA ALA A 26 -66.31 -54.43 27.16
C ALA A 26 -64.88 -54.70 27.63
N TYR A 27 -64.44 -55.97 27.66
CA TYR A 27 -63.05 -56.33 27.96
C TYR A 27 -62.08 -55.87 26.87
N GLY A 28 -62.48 -55.88 25.60
CA GLY A 28 -61.69 -55.31 24.51
C GLY A 28 -61.49 -53.80 24.65
N LEU A 29 -62.55 -53.07 25.03
CA LEU A 29 -62.50 -51.62 25.25
C LEU A 29 -61.67 -51.30 26.50
N LEU A 30 -61.84 -52.05 27.60
CA LEU A 30 -61.02 -51.89 28.80
C LEU A 30 -59.54 -52.19 28.53
N LEU A 31 -59.21 -53.25 27.79
CA LEU A 31 -57.83 -53.53 27.40
C LEU A 31 -57.27 -52.44 26.49
N GLY A 32 -58.07 -51.92 25.55
CA GLY A 32 -57.69 -50.78 24.72
C GLY A 32 -57.36 -49.55 25.57
N LEU A 33 -58.21 -49.21 26.54
CA LEU A 33 -58.00 -48.07 27.43
C LEU A 33 -56.81 -48.25 28.36
N VAL A 34 -56.57 -49.46 28.86
CA VAL A 34 -55.39 -49.79 29.67
C VAL A 34 -54.12 -49.68 28.84
N VAL A 35 -54.10 -50.21 27.61
CA VAL A 35 -52.95 -50.11 26.70
C VAL A 35 -52.70 -48.65 26.31
N LEU A 36 -53.75 -47.87 26.06
CA LEU A 36 -53.63 -46.46 25.70
C LEU A 36 -53.18 -45.62 26.91
N GLY A 37 -53.68 -45.94 28.11
CA GLY A 37 -53.28 -45.32 29.37
C GLY A 37 -51.85 -45.65 29.78
N THR A 38 -51.40 -46.90 29.63
CA THR A 38 -49.99 -47.28 29.87
C THR A 38 -49.08 -46.63 28.83
N CYS A 39 -49.50 -46.55 27.58
CA CYS A 39 -48.79 -45.86 26.51
C CYS A 39 -48.65 -44.36 26.80
N ALA A 40 -49.73 -43.70 27.25
CA ALA A 40 -49.71 -42.29 27.66
C ALA A 40 -48.88 -42.04 28.93
N ALA A 41 -48.95 -42.94 29.92
CA ALA A 41 -48.14 -42.86 31.12
C ALA A 41 -46.64 -43.07 30.81
N TYR A 42 -46.31 -44.00 29.91
CA TYR A 42 -44.94 -44.19 29.40
C TYR A 42 -44.47 -43.00 28.57
N ALA A 43 -45.37 -42.29 27.89
CA ALA A 43 -45.05 -41.07 27.16
C ALA A 43 -44.79 -39.87 28.09
N LEU A 44 -45.38 -39.79 29.28
CA LEU A 44 -45.18 -38.67 30.22
C LEU A 44 -44.05 -38.91 31.23
N TRP A 45 -43.90 -40.15 31.71
CA TRP A 45 -42.96 -40.48 32.79
C TRP A 45 -41.74 -41.28 32.35
N GLY A 46 -41.66 -41.61 31.06
CA GLY A 46 -40.55 -42.36 30.51
C GLY A 46 -39.24 -41.58 30.46
N PRO A 47 -38.10 -42.28 30.31
CA PRO A 47 -36.81 -41.64 30.12
C PRO A 47 -36.82 -40.72 28.90
N LYS A 48 -36.10 -39.59 28.98
CA LYS A 48 -35.96 -38.62 27.87
C LYS A 48 -35.48 -39.37 26.61
N GLY A 49 -36.32 -39.48 25.57
CA GLY A 49 -36.00 -40.19 24.32
C GLY A 49 -36.90 -41.38 23.94
N ASN A 50 -38.08 -41.56 24.55
CA ASN A 50 -39.02 -42.63 24.20
C ASN A 50 -39.56 -42.51 22.76
N ILE A 51 -39.81 -43.63 22.08
CA ILE A 51 -40.18 -43.74 20.65
C ILE A 51 -41.41 -42.88 20.26
N ILE A 52 -42.37 -42.71 21.17
CA ILE A 52 -43.61 -41.95 20.94
C ILE A 52 -43.38 -40.45 21.03
N GLN A 53 -42.52 -40.01 21.96
CA GLN A 53 -42.00 -38.64 21.96
C GLN A 53 -41.06 -38.45 20.76
N GLY A 54 -40.28 -39.48 20.41
CA GLY A 54 -39.38 -39.59 19.27
C GLY A 54 -39.96 -39.05 17.97
N LEU A 55 -41.18 -39.48 17.61
CA LEU A 55 -41.87 -39.07 16.38
C LEU A 55 -42.29 -37.59 16.34
N PHE A 56 -42.55 -36.97 17.50
CA PHE A 56 -42.84 -35.52 17.59
C PHE A 56 -41.55 -34.72 17.82
N SER A 57 -40.58 -35.29 18.51
CA SER A 57 -39.27 -34.70 18.78
C SER A 57 -38.35 -34.75 17.57
N THR A 58 -38.53 -35.64 16.60
CA THR A 58 -37.75 -35.63 15.35
C THR A 58 -37.97 -34.34 14.58
N GLN A 59 -39.20 -33.82 14.59
CA GLN A 59 -39.52 -32.55 13.95
C GLN A 59 -38.95 -31.36 14.74
N GLU A 60 -38.94 -31.45 16.07
CA GLU A 60 -38.30 -30.45 16.93
C GLU A 60 -36.76 -30.49 16.83
N ILE A 61 -36.16 -31.67 16.67
CA ILE A 61 -34.72 -31.86 16.42
C ILE A 61 -34.35 -31.36 15.02
N GLU A 62 -35.18 -31.58 14.01
CA GLU A 62 -34.96 -31.06 12.66
C GLU A 62 -35.02 -29.53 12.65
N VAL A 63 -36.03 -28.94 13.30
CA VAL A 63 -36.12 -27.47 13.47
C VAL A 63 -34.97 -26.91 14.30
N LEU A 64 -34.53 -27.58 15.37
CA LEU A 64 -33.37 -27.16 16.17
C LEU A 64 -32.06 -27.29 15.36
N ASN A 65 -31.90 -28.35 14.56
CA ASN A 65 -30.74 -28.50 13.69
C ASN A 65 -30.71 -27.46 12.58
N ASP A 66 -31.86 -27.11 12.01
CA ASP A 66 -31.99 -26.03 11.03
C ASP A 66 -31.66 -24.67 11.66
N GLN A 67 -32.13 -24.41 12.88
CA GLN A 67 -31.77 -23.19 13.63
C GLN A 67 -30.28 -23.16 13.98
N LEU A 68 -29.68 -24.29 14.35
CA LEU A 68 -28.24 -24.39 14.60
C LEU A 68 -27.44 -24.18 13.32
N ALA A 69 -27.89 -24.72 12.19
CA ALA A 69 -27.27 -24.51 10.88
C ALA A 69 -27.39 -23.04 10.44
N GLU A 70 -28.55 -22.40 10.67
CA GLU A 70 -28.77 -20.97 10.39
C GLU A 70 -27.91 -20.08 11.29
N LEU A 71 -27.83 -20.39 12.60
CA LEU A 71 -26.97 -19.67 13.54
C LEU A 71 -25.50 -19.85 13.20
N GLN A 72 -25.07 -21.07 12.83
CA GLN A 72 -23.71 -21.33 12.38
C GLN A 72 -23.40 -20.56 11.10
N ALA A 73 -24.31 -20.54 10.12
CA ALA A 73 -24.16 -19.75 8.91
C ALA A 73 -24.03 -18.25 9.22
N LYS A 74 -24.87 -17.70 10.10
CA LYS A 74 -24.76 -16.31 10.57
C LYS A 74 -23.45 -16.03 11.29
N THR A 75 -22.95 -16.96 12.12
CA THR A 75 -21.65 -16.78 12.79
C THR A 75 -20.48 -16.79 11.82
N ILE A 76 -20.54 -17.63 10.77
CA ILE A 76 -19.53 -17.68 9.70
C ILE A 76 -19.58 -16.39 8.88
N GLU A 77 -20.77 -15.90 8.53
CA GLU A 77 -20.97 -14.64 7.82
C GLU A 77 -20.44 -13.45 8.62
N MET A 78 -20.77 -13.36 9.91
CA MET A 78 -20.25 -12.32 10.80
C MET A 78 -18.73 -12.41 10.97
N GLN A 79 -18.16 -13.63 11.05
CA GLN A 79 -16.71 -13.81 11.13
C GLN A 79 -16.00 -13.40 9.82
N ASP A 80 -16.60 -13.67 8.67
CA ASP A 80 -16.09 -13.22 7.39
C ASP A 80 -16.16 -11.68 7.29
N GLU A 81 -17.28 -11.07 7.69
CA GLU A 81 -17.44 -9.61 7.71
C GLU A 81 -16.45 -8.92 8.67
N ILE A 82 -16.24 -9.49 9.86
CA ILE A 82 -15.24 -9.03 10.84
C ILE A 82 -13.83 -9.21 10.28
N SER A 83 -13.54 -10.31 9.58
CA SER A 83 -12.23 -10.58 8.98
C SER A 83 -11.92 -9.58 7.87
N ARG A 84 -12.87 -9.35 6.96
CA ARG A 84 -12.77 -8.34 5.90
C ARG A 84 -12.59 -6.93 6.46
N THR A 85 -13.36 -6.56 7.48
CA THR A 85 -13.25 -5.25 8.13
C THR A 85 -11.89 -5.07 8.83
N ASN A 86 -11.41 -6.11 9.52
CA ASN A 86 -10.09 -6.09 10.14
C ASN A 86 -8.95 -5.99 9.10
N GLU A 87 -9.08 -6.65 7.96
CA GLU A 87 -8.14 -6.51 6.84
C GLU A 87 -8.12 -5.09 6.29
N LEU A 88 -9.29 -4.47 6.07
CA LEU A 88 -9.39 -3.07 5.64
C LEU A 88 -8.76 -2.10 6.66
N VAL A 89 -9.00 -2.30 7.95
CA VAL A 89 -8.41 -1.46 9.02
C VAL A 89 -6.88 -1.64 9.09
N LYS A 90 -6.37 -2.87 8.89
CA LYS A 90 -4.92 -3.12 8.83
C LYS A 90 -4.29 -2.45 7.62
N LEU A 91 -4.91 -2.54 6.45
CA LEU A 91 -4.44 -1.88 5.23
C LEU A 91 -4.41 -0.35 5.41
N ASP A 92 -5.48 0.25 5.94
CA ASP A 92 -5.54 1.69 6.22
C ASP A 92 -4.48 2.12 7.25
N LYS A 93 -4.23 1.31 8.29
CA LYS A 93 -3.17 1.58 9.27
C LYS A 93 -1.78 1.51 8.64
N GLU A 94 -1.53 0.53 7.77
CA GLU A 94 -0.26 0.40 7.05
C GLU A 94 -0.03 1.57 6.08
N GLU A 95 -1.04 1.96 5.31
CA GLU A 95 -0.99 3.12 4.43
C GLU A 95 -0.75 4.43 5.21
N ARG A 96 -1.48 4.64 6.31
CA ARG A 96 -1.27 5.81 7.20
C ARG A 96 0.13 5.83 7.81
N SER A 97 0.67 4.68 8.24
CA SER A 97 2.02 4.61 8.78
C SER A 97 3.10 4.93 7.72
N LYS A 98 2.93 4.45 6.49
CA LYS A 98 3.82 4.78 5.36
C LYS A 98 3.74 6.26 5.03
N LEU A 99 2.54 6.85 5.02
CA LEU A 99 2.35 8.29 4.80
C LEU A 99 3.01 9.13 5.90
N ASN A 100 2.86 8.75 7.17
CA ASN A 100 3.51 9.45 8.28
C ASN A 100 5.04 9.35 8.23
N LEU A 101 5.59 8.20 7.84
CA LEU A 101 7.03 8.05 7.63
C LEU A 101 7.54 8.93 6.48
N LEU A 102 6.78 9.02 5.37
CA LEU A 102 7.11 9.91 4.26
C LEU A 102 7.06 11.38 4.68
N ILE A 103 6.02 11.80 5.42
CA ILE A 103 5.90 13.17 5.93
C ILE A 103 7.07 13.49 6.86
N SER A 104 7.36 12.63 7.84
CA SER A 104 8.47 12.84 8.77
C SER A 104 9.84 12.88 8.06
N ASN A 105 10.04 12.04 7.05
CA ASN A 105 11.25 12.08 6.24
C ASN A 105 11.35 13.39 5.43
N LEU A 106 10.25 13.81 4.77
CA LEU A 106 10.19 15.08 4.04
C LEU A 106 10.38 16.31 4.95
N GLU A 107 9.88 16.25 6.20
CA GLU A 107 10.09 17.28 7.21
C GLU A 107 11.55 17.33 7.67
N SER A 108 12.17 16.16 7.92
CA SER A 108 13.59 16.04 8.27
C SER A 108 14.50 16.51 7.13
N GLU A 109 14.22 16.12 5.89
CA GLU A 109 14.92 16.61 4.70
C GLU A 109 14.73 18.11 4.52
N ASN A 110 13.53 18.65 4.76
CA ASN A 110 13.29 20.09 4.73
C ASN A 110 14.06 20.82 5.83
N ALA A 111 14.10 20.29 7.05
CA ALA A 111 14.83 20.88 8.17
C ALA A 111 16.33 20.90 7.88
N LYS A 112 16.89 19.78 7.39
CA LYS A 112 18.28 19.67 6.98
C LYS A 112 18.62 20.62 5.82
N LEU A 113 17.77 20.70 4.80
CA LEU A 113 17.97 21.64 3.69
C LEU A 113 17.89 23.10 4.13
N LYS A 114 17.03 23.43 5.11
CA LYS A 114 16.94 24.78 5.70
C LYS A 114 18.17 25.09 6.55
N GLU A 115 18.66 24.13 7.32
CA GLU A 115 19.87 24.25 8.12
C GLU A 115 21.11 24.42 7.23
N ASP A 116 21.24 23.61 6.18
CA ASP A 116 22.27 23.75 5.15
C ASP A 116 22.19 25.13 4.49
N LEU A 117 20.98 25.61 4.18
CA LEU A 117 20.77 26.93 3.58
C LEU A 117 21.13 28.07 4.54
N ALA A 118 20.76 27.98 5.83
CA ALA A 118 21.12 28.95 6.86
C ALA A 118 22.64 28.95 7.14
N PHE A 119 23.26 27.77 7.12
CA PHE A 119 24.71 27.61 7.19
C PHE A 119 25.39 28.29 6.00
N PHE A 120 24.87 28.12 4.77
CA PHE A 120 25.39 28.80 3.58
C PHE A 120 25.13 30.31 3.59
N GLU A 121 24.00 30.78 4.14
CA GLU A 121 23.73 32.22 4.35
C GLU A 121 24.71 32.83 5.35
N GLY A 122 25.15 32.07 6.37
CA GLY A 122 26.14 32.51 7.35
C GLY A 122 27.55 32.77 6.78
N PHE A 123 27.90 32.20 5.62
CA PHE A 123 29.20 32.41 4.96
C PHE A 123 29.17 33.42 3.81
N ILE A 124 28.00 33.96 3.45
CA ILE A 124 27.87 34.95 2.38
C ILE A 124 27.69 36.33 3.02
N PRO A 125 28.64 37.28 2.85
CA PRO A 125 28.41 38.65 3.29
C PRO A 125 27.28 39.26 2.46
N GLY A 126 26.09 39.34 3.07
CA GLY A 126 25.03 40.29 2.75
C GLY A 126 24.23 40.08 1.45
N SER A 127 22.94 39.79 1.65
CA SER A 127 21.81 40.12 0.76
C SER A 127 21.63 39.30 -0.52
N LEU A 128 20.79 38.27 -0.49
CA LEU A 128 20.42 37.56 -1.71
C LEU A 128 19.02 36.90 -1.62
N GLN A 129 18.04 37.62 -1.07
CA GLN A 129 16.63 37.27 -1.24
C GLN A 129 16.22 37.40 -2.72
N GLY A 130 16.03 36.23 -3.35
CA GLY A 130 15.72 36.07 -4.77
C GLY A 130 16.95 35.86 -5.68
N ALA A 131 18.10 35.51 -5.14
CA ALA A 131 19.35 35.37 -5.88
C ALA A 131 19.32 34.42 -7.09
N ILE A 132 20.10 34.79 -8.11
CA ILE A 132 20.64 33.83 -9.06
C ILE A 132 21.70 33.02 -8.30
N SER A 133 21.63 31.70 -8.40
CA SER A 133 22.58 30.80 -7.75
C SER A 133 23.31 29.97 -8.80
N LEU A 134 24.59 29.70 -8.53
CA LEU A 134 25.40 28.82 -9.36
C LEU A 134 25.65 27.52 -8.60
N LYS A 135 25.25 26.39 -9.19
CA LYS A 135 25.34 25.07 -8.58
C LYS A 135 26.09 24.09 -9.49
N ARG A 136 26.67 23.07 -8.87
CA ARG A 136 27.31 21.92 -9.54
C ARG A 136 28.35 22.34 -10.59
N LEU A 137 29.25 23.25 -10.22
CA LEU A 137 30.43 23.54 -11.03
C LEU A 137 31.32 22.30 -11.05
N GLN A 138 31.54 21.76 -12.23
CA GLN A 138 32.41 20.61 -12.48
C GLN A 138 33.39 20.99 -13.58
N VAL A 139 34.64 20.56 -13.40
CA VAL A 139 35.72 20.77 -14.39
C VAL A 139 36.40 19.42 -14.59
N ASN A 140 36.40 18.96 -15.82
CA ASN A 140 37.00 17.69 -16.21
C ASN A 140 38.02 17.91 -17.33
N LYS A 141 39.05 17.06 -17.39
CA LYS A 141 39.98 17.01 -18.54
C LYS A 141 39.22 16.49 -19.77
N ASP A 142 39.44 17.12 -20.92
CA ASP A 142 38.88 16.64 -22.20
C ASP A 142 39.83 15.61 -22.85
N THR A 143 39.46 15.10 -24.04
CA THR A 143 40.27 14.13 -24.80
C THR A 143 41.58 14.71 -25.31
N ILE A 144 41.62 16.02 -25.55
CA ILE A 144 42.81 16.74 -26.02
C ILE A 144 43.66 17.16 -24.81
N PRO A 145 44.96 16.82 -24.77
CA PRO A 145 45.86 17.26 -23.70
C PRO A 145 45.82 18.78 -23.53
N GLY A 146 45.69 19.25 -22.28
CA GLY A 146 45.63 20.68 -21.97
C GLY A 146 44.25 21.32 -22.17
N GLN A 147 43.26 20.62 -22.71
CA GLN A 147 41.86 21.10 -22.74
C GLN A 147 41.05 20.58 -21.56
N TYR A 148 40.22 21.48 -21.03
CA TYR A 148 39.29 21.20 -19.94
C TYR A 148 37.89 21.63 -20.33
N ARG A 149 36.93 20.82 -19.93
CA ARG A 149 35.51 21.10 -20.09
C ARG A 149 34.89 21.39 -18.75
N TYR A 150 34.19 22.51 -18.67
CA TYR A 150 33.42 22.86 -17.48
C TYR A 150 31.92 22.71 -17.74
N LYS A 151 31.20 22.39 -16.67
CA LYS A 151 29.73 22.34 -16.64
C LYS A 151 29.26 22.96 -15.33
N ALA A 152 28.24 23.80 -15.41
CA ALA A 152 27.57 24.38 -14.25
C ALA A 152 26.07 24.53 -14.52
N LEU A 153 25.30 24.64 -13.45
CA LEU A 153 23.87 24.89 -13.49
C LEU A 153 23.58 26.22 -12.79
N VAL A 154 23.01 27.16 -13.53
CA VAL A 154 22.56 28.44 -12.98
C VAL A 154 21.06 28.34 -12.74
N ILE A 155 20.62 28.71 -11.55
CA ILE A 155 19.22 28.60 -11.12
C ILE A 155 18.76 29.96 -10.59
N GLN A 156 17.58 30.38 -10.99
CA GLN A 156 16.91 31.58 -10.50
C GLN A 156 15.76 31.19 -9.54
N GLY A 157 15.65 31.90 -8.42
CA GLY A 157 14.49 31.79 -7.51
C GLY A 157 13.15 32.01 -8.24
N SER A 158 12.04 31.54 -7.67
CA SER A 158 10.71 31.58 -8.31
C SER A 158 10.24 33.00 -8.64
N GLN A 159 9.49 33.14 -9.74
CA GLN A 159 8.80 34.37 -10.21
C GLN A 159 9.67 35.52 -10.73
N ARG A 160 10.60 35.27 -11.65
CA ARG A 160 11.31 36.34 -12.36
C ARG A 160 11.23 36.20 -13.88
N PRO A 161 11.23 37.32 -14.62
CA PRO A 161 11.26 37.31 -16.07
C PRO A 161 12.58 36.74 -16.57
N GLU A 162 12.57 36.33 -17.83
CA GLU A 162 13.77 35.87 -18.52
C GLU A 162 14.83 36.98 -18.58
N ILE A 163 16.06 36.64 -18.20
CA ILE A 163 17.19 37.57 -18.16
C ILE A 163 18.40 36.98 -18.87
N THR A 164 19.12 37.81 -19.62
CA THR A 164 20.40 37.43 -20.24
C THR A 164 21.52 37.79 -19.29
N LEU A 165 22.39 36.83 -19.00
CA LEU A 165 23.51 36.99 -18.07
C LEU A 165 24.83 36.68 -18.78
N ASN A 166 25.88 37.34 -18.32
CA ASN A 166 27.24 37.10 -18.77
C ASN A 166 27.93 36.13 -17.81
N VAL A 167 28.74 35.24 -18.36
CA VAL A 167 29.53 34.27 -17.62
C VAL A 167 30.98 34.70 -17.72
N GLN A 168 31.65 34.77 -16.57
CA GLN A 168 33.09 34.99 -16.49
C GLN A 168 33.73 33.80 -15.77
N VAL A 169 34.82 33.29 -16.31
CA VAL A 169 35.57 32.15 -15.76
C VAL A 169 36.99 32.60 -15.46
N LEU A 170 37.39 32.50 -14.20
CA LEU A 170 38.73 32.79 -13.72
C LEU A 170 39.44 31.47 -13.45
N ILE A 171 40.56 31.25 -14.10
CA ILE A 171 41.31 30.01 -14.08
C ILE A 171 42.66 30.31 -13.44
N LYS A 172 42.90 29.80 -12.24
CA LYS A 172 44.22 29.89 -11.60
C LYS A 172 45.07 28.71 -12.01
N VAL A 173 46.23 29.01 -12.56
CA VAL A 173 47.20 28.03 -13.04
C VAL A 173 48.55 28.25 -12.37
N LEU A 174 49.28 27.16 -12.18
CA LEU A 174 50.67 27.17 -11.74
C LEU A 174 51.57 26.93 -12.94
N ASN A 175 52.39 27.93 -13.27
CA ASN A 175 53.39 27.89 -14.33
C ASN A 175 54.79 27.75 -13.70
N LYS A 176 55.82 27.55 -14.54
CA LYS A 176 57.23 27.49 -14.11
C LYS A 176 57.68 28.76 -13.35
N ASP A 177 57.14 29.92 -13.73
CA ASP A 177 57.50 31.23 -13.16
C ASP A 177 56.58 31.69 -12.01
N GLY A 178 55.61 30.86 -11.61
CA GLY A 178 54.66 31.16 -10.53
C GLY A 178 53.19 30.97 -10.89
N SER A 179 52.29 31.36 -9.99
CA SER A 179 50.84 31.26 -10.23
C SER A 179 50.34 32.42 -11.10
N SER A 180 49.61 32.11 -12.18
CA SER A 180 48.95 33.08 -13.04
C SER A 180 47.43 32.88 -13.05
N VAL A 181 46.67 33.92 -13.38
CA VAL A 181 45.20 33.89 -13.46
C VAL A 181 44.77 34.25 -14.87
N ILE A 182 44.10 33.32 -15.55
CA ILE A 182 43.51 33.53 -16.87
C ILE A 182 42.04 33.90 -16.68
N VAL A 183 41.59 34.98 -17.31
CA VAL A 183 40.19 35.43 -17.26
C VAL A 183 39.56 35.23 -18.62
N LEU A 184 38.43 34.52 -18.64
CA LEU A 184 37.60 34.30 -19.82
C LEU A 184 36.20 34.90 -19.57
N PRO A 185 35.54 35.51 -20.56
CA PRO A 185 36.08 35.79 -21.89
C PRO A 185 37.19 36.86 -21.87
N ASN A 186 38.15 36.71 -22.79
CA ASN A 186 39.14 37.74 -23.13
C ASN A 186 38.64 38.58 -24.34
N ALA A 187 39.42 39.56 -24.81
CA ALA A 187 39.02 40.41 -25.94
C ALA A 187 38.62 39.61 -27.19
N GLU A 188 39.32 38.51 -27.47
CA GLU A 188 39.07 37.62 -28.61
C GLU A 188 37.80 36.75 -28.45
N SER A 189 37.38 36.47 -27.21
CA SER A 189 36.25 35.58 -26.90
C SER A 189 35.06 36.29 -26.25
N SER A 190 35.07 37.63 -26.22
CA SER A 190 34.01 38.44 -25.60
C SER A 190 32.63 38.23 -26.24
N GLU A 191 32.61 37.93 -27.54
CA GLU A 191 31.38 37.68 -28.29
C GLU A 191 30.99 36.20 -28.36
N ASP A 192 31.79 35.30 -27.79
CA ASP A 192 31.52 33.87 -27.85
C ASP A 192 30.23 33.53 -27.06
N PRO A 193 29.25 32.86 -27.70
CA PRO A 193 27.98 32.51 -27.06
C PRO A 193 28.14 31.64 -25.81
N GLN A 194 29.27 30.94 -25.61
CA GLN A 194 29.48 30.16 -24.38
C GLN A 194 29.50 31.02 -23.10
N PHE A 195 29.80 32.32 -23.24
CA PHE A 195 29.85 33.28 -22.13
C PHE A 195 28.57 34.10 -21.97
N LYS A 196 27.52 33.80 -22.74
CA LYS A 196 26.21 34.46 -22.63
C LYS A 196 25.12 33.42 -22.45
N ILE A 197 24.37 33.54 -21.37
CA ILE A 197 23.33 32.57 -21.03
C ILE A 197 21.98 33.28 -20.91
N LYS A 198 20.93 32.65 -21.44
CA LYS A 198 19.55 33.08 -21.23
C LYS A 198 19.00 32.29 -20.04
N LEU A 199 18.57 32.99 -19.00
CA LEU A 199 18.09 32.40 -17.76
C LEU A 199 16.60 32.72 -17.56
N THR A 200 15.77 31.68 -17.63
CA THR A 200 14.32 31.77 -17.33
C THR A 200 13.99 31.18 -15.96
N ARG A 201 14.48 29.97 -15.68
CA ARG A 201 14.34 29.26 -14.40
C ARG A 201 15.65 28.58 -14.03
N PHE A 202 16.17 27.84 -14.99
CA PHE A 202 17.46 27.19 -14.95
C PHE A 202 18.13 27.36 -16.31
N SER A 203 19.45 27.44 -16.32
CA SER A 203 20.24 27.44 -17.54
C SER A 203 21.50 26.63 -17.31
N ARG A 204 21.85 25.79 -18.29
CA ARG A 204 23.06 24.99 -18.24
C ARG A 204 24.18 25.78 -18.91
N VAL A 205 25.26 25.98 -18.17
CA VAL A 205 26.46 26.63 -18.68
C VAL A 205 27.49 25.56 -18.91
N SER A 206 28.01 25.49 -20.13
CA SER A 206 29.09 24.59 -20.47
C SER A 206 29.98 25.24 -21.50
N GLY A 207 31.28 25.03 -21.35
CA GLY A 207 32.26 25.51 -22.28
C GLY A 207 33.55 24.75 -22.14
N MET A 208 34.51 25.14 -22.94
CA MET A 208 35.83 24.54 -22.99
C MET A 208 36.88 25.63 -22.89
N PHE A 209 37.98 25.33 -22.21
CA PHE A 209 39.15 26.20 -22.21
C PHE A 209 40.40 25.35 -22.37
N SER A 210 41.38 25.91 -23.07
CA SER A 210 42.73 25.36 -23.15
C SER A 210 43.63 26.05 -22.15
N LEU A 211 44.56 25.29 -21.60
CA LEU A 211 45.63 25.78 -20.77
C LEU A 211 46.91 25.92 -21.62
N PRO A 212 47.73 26.97 -21.37
CA PRO A 212 49.05 27.07 -21.98
C PRO A 212 49.93 25.86 -21.68
N GLU A 213 50.89 25.57 -22.55
CA GLU A 213 51.87 24.52 -22.30
C GLU A 213 52.61 24.74 -20.97
N ASP A 214 52.96 23.65 -20.29
CA ASP A 214 53.60 23.66 -18.96
C ASP A 214 52.79 24.27 -17.79
N SER A 215 51.49 24.51 -17.96
CA SER A 215 50.63 25.04 -16.88
C SER A 215 49.80 23.94 -16.19
N LYS A 216 49.81 23.93 -14.85
CA LYS A 216 48.97 23.05 -14.02
C LYS A 216 47.74 23.80 -13.51
N LEU A 217 46.56 23.24 -13.70
CA LEU A 217 45.31 23.80 -13.19
C LEU A 217 45.26 23.70 -11.66
N GLN A 218 45.01 24.81 -10.97
CA GLN A 218 44.91 24.86 -9.50
C GLN A 218 43.48 25.08 -9.03
N SER A 219 42.78 26.05 -9.63
CA SER A 219 41.37 26.29 -9.31
C SER A 219 40.66 26.97 -10.46
N VAL A 220 39.35 26.78 -10.51
CA VAL A 220 38.45 27.42 -11.45
C VAL A 220 37.34 28.10 -10.67
N GLU A 221 37.16 29.39 -10.91
CA GLU A 221 36.10 30.20 -10.36
C GLU A 221 35.19 30.65 -11.49
N MET A 222 33.89 30.39 -11.39
CA MET A 222 32.89 30.87 -12.32
C MET A 222 32.05 31.94 -11.66
N ARG A 223 31.88 33.07 -12.34
CA ARG A 223 31.08 34.21 -11.93
C ARG A 223 29.97 34.44 -12.94
N ILE A 224 28.78 34.72 -12.43
CA ILE A 224 27.62 35.12 -13.22
C ILE A 224 27.40 36.61 -12.98
N LEU A 225 27.41 37.35 -14.07
CA LEU A 225 27.34 38.80 -14.11
C LEU A 225 26.01 39.22 -14.75
N ASP A 226 25.38 40.22 -14.16
CA ASP A 226 24.19 40.89 -14.67
C ASP A 226 24.52 42.37 -14.78
N ALA A 227 24.54 42.91 -15.99
CA ALA A 227 24.97 44.29 -16.26
C ALA A 227 26.30 44.69 -15.57
N GLY A 228 27.22 43.74 -15.38
CA GLY A 228 28.53 43.94 -14.74
C GLY A 228 28.56 43.70 -13.22
N ALA A 229 27.42 43.52 -12.56
CA ALA A 229 27.35 43.14 -11.15
C ALA A 229 27.43 41.62 -10.96
N ILE A 230 28.27 41.15 -10.05
CA ILE A 230 28.35 39.72 -9.70
C ILE A 230 27.08 39.33 -8.96
N ARG A 231 26.29 38.43 -9.54
CA ARG A 231 25.07 37.89 -8.95
C ARG A 231 25.28 36.53 -8.29
N ALA A 232 26.19 35.74 -8.83
CA ALA A 232 26.55 34.43 -8.30
C ALA A 232 28.01 34.12 -8.62
N GLN A 233 28.65 33.36 -7.74
CA GLN A 233 29.98 32.82 -7.99
C GLN A 233 30.15 31.44 -7.36
N SER A 234 30.98 30.59 -7.96
CA SER A 234 31.41 29.33 -7.36
C SER A 234 32.84 29.06 -7.73
N THR A 235 33.60 28.51 -6.78
CA THR A 235 34.99 28.13 -6.98
C THR A 235 35.16 26.65 -6.72
N ILE A 236 35.94 25.98 -7.57
CA ILE A 236 36.40 24.61 -7.38
C ILE A 236 37.92 24.59 -7.41
N LYS A 237 38.53 23.88 -6.46
CA LYS A 237 39.96 23.57 -6.44
C LYS A 237 40.16 22.16 -7.01
N LEU A 238 41.23 21.97 -7.77
CA LEU A 238 41.53 20.73 -8.49
C LEU A 238 42.88 20.17 -8.06
#